data_AF-A0A956TUY2-F1
#
_entry.id   AF-A0A956TUY2-F1
#
_cell.length_a   1.000
_cell.length_b   1.000
_cell.length_c   1.000
_cell.angle_alpha   90.00
_cell.angle_beta   90.00
_cell.angle_gamma   90.00
#
_symmetry.space_group_name_H-M   'P 1'
#
loop_
_entity.id
_entity.type
_entity.pdbx_description
1 polymer ?
#
loop_
_entity_poly.entity_id
_entity_poly.type
_entity_poly.pdbx_seq_one_letter_code
_entity_poly.pdbx_strand_id
1 'polypeptide(L)'
;MPNPLQFPMFQSPVSPAAASVAIPGYPSMARPMPQPKPAYIPFSPTGPVAQPDPPFKLDGIRVADPELIESLYILSKTENLPRDEAYLRSLGVNIMFHNGRQAIDVLRKRGVSIIFSDMGDSTAHAEWVSDMNLIKINQRYKDDRSLPTLYALSEAIFHEAGHAAHRGDARSSIQEDVDCLALNAMAYRAHVAQTPAYPYFRPKGRLKPLFDNGVARYAQLFFNWDPYNPPTYQGSDPTLENLVHRIADKYGDLPPENPDHPIPILPYGHPLALRICQELQRRFAEQSETMAPINNR
;
A
#
# COMPACT_ATOMS: atom_id res chain seq x y z
N MET A 1 55.46 23.42 -0.86
CA MET A 1 54.73 22.13 -0.86
C MET A 1 53.73 22.18 0.29
N PRO A 2 52.42 22.04 0.06
CA PRO A 2 51.42 22.26 1.10
C PRO A 2 51.27 21.01 1.98
N ASN A 3 51.16 21.26 3.29
CA ASN A 3 50.81 20.30 4.33
C ASN A 3 49.35 19.85 4.18
N PRO A 4 49.01 18.56 4.40
CA PRO A 4 47.64 18.11 4.46
C PRO A 4 47.00 18.45 5.82
N LEU A 5 45.85 19.12 5.77
CA LEU A 5 44.98 19.39 6.90
C LEU A 5 44.45 18.08 7.52
N GLN A 6 44.75 17.87 8.80
CA GLN A 6 44.11 16.85 9.63
C GLN A 6 42.75 17.37 10.11
N PHE A 7 41.70 16.59 9.91
CA PHE A 7 40.38 16.80 10.52
C PHE A 7 40.36 16.22 11.94
N PRO A 8 39.76 16.89 12.94
CA PRO A 8 39.52 16.28 14.25
C PRO A 8 38.33 15.32 14.19
N MET A 9 38.51 14.15 14.80
CA MET A 9 37.44 13.18 15.03
C MET A 9 36.46 13.73 16.07
N PHE A 10 35.18 13.81 15.70
CA PHE A 10 34.09 14.01 16.65
C PHE A 10 33.85 12.70 17.41
N GLN A 11 34.01 12.75 18.74
CA GLN A 11 33.55 11.70 19.65
C GLN A 11 32.04 11.84 19.85
N SER A 12 31.30 10.74 19.69
CA SER A 12 29.87 10.66 20.00
C SER A 12 29.62 10.91 21.49
N PRO A 13 28.56 11.66 21.88
CA PRO A 13 28.18 11.74 23.27
C PRO A 13 27.54 10.42 23.73
N VAL A 14 28.02 9.93 24.87
CA VAL A 14 27.46 8.82 25.63
C VAL A 14 26.08 9.24 26.15
N SER A 15 25.03 8.47 25.83
CA SER A 15 23.69 8.67 26.40
C SER A 15 23.68 8.33 27.90
N PRO A 16 23.08 9.16 28.77
CA PRO A 16 22.87 8.79 30.16
C PRO A 16 21.75 7.76 30.29
N ALA A 17 21.95 6.79 31.18
CA ALA A 17 20.96 5.80 31.56
C ALA A 17 19.71 6.48 32.15
N ALA A 18 18.54 6.18 31.59
CA ALA A 18 17.27 6.64 32.13
C ALA A 18 16.95 5.88 33.43
N ALA A 19 16.87 6.61 34.54
CA ALA A 19 16.34 6.14 35.79
C ALA A 19 14.80 6.09 35.72
N SER A 20 14.22 4.91 35.96
CA SER A 20 12.79 4.72 36.06
C SER A 20 12.25 5.36 37.34
N VAL A 21 11.45 6.42 37.21
CA VAL A 21 10.64 6.98 38.29
C VAL A 21 9.33 6.23 38.33
N ALA A 22 9.11 5.44 39.38
CA ALA A 22 7.82 4.80 39.66
C ALA A 22 6.82 5.84 40.17
N ILE A 23 5.71 6.03 39.46
CA ILE A 23 4.57 6.81 39.93
C ILE A 23 3.61 5.86 40.66
N PRO A 24 3.37 6.02 41.99
CA PRO A 24 2.42 5.21 42.72
C PRO A 24 1.00 5.78 42.55
N GLY A 25 0.02 4.96 42.14
CA GLY A 25 -1.39 5.36 42.30
C GLY A 25 -2.47 4.78 41.39
N TYR A 26 -2.20 3.86 40.46
CA TYR A 26 -3.29 3.22 39.69
C TYR A 26 -3.52 1.77 40.12
N PRO A 27 -4.73 1.40 40.58
CA PRO A 27 -5.06 0.00 40.85
C PRO A 27 -5.11 -0.79 39.54
N SER A 28 -4.22 -1.77 39.43
CA SER A 28 -4.22 -2.80 38.38
C SER A 28 -5.54 -3.59 38.43
N MET A 29 -6.41 -3.33 37.45
CA MET A 29 -7.51 -4.24 37.10
C MET A 29 -7.36 -4.67 35.65
N ALA A 30 -6.42 -5.58 35.40
CA ALA A 30 -6.43 -6.44 34.24
C ALA A 30 -6.42 -7.89 34.73
N ARG A 31 -7.61 -8.45 35.00
CA ARG A 31 -7.75 -9.91 34.99
C ARG A 31 -7.61 -10.35 33.52
N PRO A 32 -6.73 -11.31 33.19
CA PRO A 32 -6.68 -11.85 31.84
C PRO A 32 -8.01 -12.54 31.55
N MET A 33 -8.72 -12.04 30.53
CA MET A 33 -9.85 -12.78 29.94
C MET A 33 -9.30 -14.11 29.41
N PRO A 34 -9.92 -15.26 29.75
CA PRO A 34 -9.51 -16.55 29.20
C PRO A 34 -9.72 -16.51 27.68
N GLN A 35 -8.63 -16.62 26.92
CA GLN A 35 -8.74 -16.73 25.48
C GLN A 35 -9.40 -18.07 25.12
N PRO A 36 -10.45 -18.08 24.27
CA PRO A 36 -10.97 -19.33 23.74
C PRO A 36 -9.87 -19.97 22.87
N LYS A 37 -9.48 -21.20 23.22
CA LYS A 37 -8.59 -22.01 22.37
C LYS A 37 -9.19 -22.06 20.96
N PRO A 38 -8.42 -21.82 19.90
CA PRO A 38 -8.92 -22.01 18.54
C PRO A 38 -9.36 -23.46 18.40
N ALA A 39 -10.65 -23.65 18.13
CA ALA A 39 -11.20 -24.96 17.82
C ALA A 39 -10.51 -25.45 16.55
N TYR A 40 -9.78 -26.56 16.66
CA TYR A 40 -9.33 -27.31 15.51
C TYR A 40 -10.57 -27.88 14.82
N ILE A 41 -10.98 -27.27 13.71
CA ILE A 41 -12.02 -27.81 12.84
C ILE A 41 -11.29 -28.75 11.86
N PRO A 42 -11.41 -30.08 12.00
CA PRO A 42 -10.87 -30.99 11.00
C PRO A 42 -11.55 -30.71 9.66
N PHE A 43 -10.72 -30.53 8.63
CA PHE A 43 -11.15 -30.33 7.25
C PHE A 43 -12.06 -31.49 6.83
N SER A 44 -13.35 -31.21 6.62
CA SER A 44 -14.29 -32.19 6.07
C SER A 44 -14.26 -32.09 4.54
N PRO A 45 -13.87 -33.14 3.80
CA PRO A 45 -13.72 -33.08 2.35
C PRO A 45 -15.06 -33.16 1.58
N THR A 46 -16.20 -32.91 2.23
CA THR A 46 -17.55 -33.01 1.64
C THR A 46 -18.23 -31.64 1.47
N GLY A 47 -17.45 -30.62 1.12
CA GLY A 47 -18.01 -29.35 0.65
C GLY A 47 -18.72 -29.52 -0.70
N PRO A 48 -19.76 -28.72 -1.00
CA PRO A 48 -20.40 -28.73 -2.31
C PRO A 48 -19.34 -28.50 -3.40
N VAL A 49 -19.38 -29.32 -4.45
CA VAL A 49 -18.51 -29.21 -5.62
C VAL A 49 -18.61 -27.77 -6.14
N ALA A 50 -17.52 -27.02 -6.03
CA ALA A 50 -17.45 -25.67 -6.58
C ALA A 50 -17.82 -25.76 -8.06
N GLN A 51 -18.81 -24.98 -8.49
CA GLN A 51 -19.09 -24.85 -9.91
C GLN A 51 -17.80 -24.38 -10.60
N PRO A 52 -17.45 -24.96 -11.77
CA PRO A 52 -16.29 -24.50 -12.51
C PRO A 52 -16.46 -23.01 -12.80
N ASP A 53 -15.45 -22.22 -12.42
CA ASP A 53 -15.44 -20.80 -12.69
C ASP A 53 -15.70 -20.54 -14.18
N PRO A 54 -16.50 -19.53 -14.54
CA PRO A 54 -16.64 -19.15 -15.94
C PRO A 54 -15.25 -18.89 -16.56
N PRO A 55 -15.07 -19.18 -17.87
CA PRO A 55 -13.80 -18.99 -18.53
C PRO A 55 -13.35 -17.53 -18.38
N PHE A 56 -12.10 -17.32 -17.99
CA PHE A 56 -11.50 -16.00 -17.90
C PHE A 56 -11.44 -15.37 -19.29
N LYS A 57 -12.17 -14.26 -19.47
CA LYS A 57 -12.24 -13.53 -20.73
C LYS A 57 -11.60 -12.16 -20.58
N LEU A 58 -10.61 -11.88 -21.42
CA LEU A 58 -10.00 -10.56 -21.55
C LEU A 58 -10.63 -9.71 -22.65
N ASP A 59 -11.71 -10.20 -23.28
CA ASP A 59 -12.47 -9.45 -24.29
C ASP A 59 -12.71 -8.01 -23.80
N GLY A 60 -12.30 -7.02 -24.58
CA GLY A 60 -12.42 -5.60 -24.24
C GLY A 60 -11.23 -4.99 -23.46
N ILE A 61 -10.25 -5.78 -23.01
CA ILE A 61 -8.97 -5.28 -22.49
C ILE A 61 -7.90 -5.50 -23.56
N ARG A 62 -7.17 -4.44 -23.95
CA ARG A 62 -6.11 -4.54 -24.96
C ARG A 62 -4.78 -4.86 -24.29
N VAL A 63 -4.40 -6.12 -24.30
CA VAL A 63 -3.15 -6.63 -23.71
C VAL A 63 -2.60 -7.74 -24.59
N ALA A 64 -1.28 -7.76 -24.79
CA ALA A 64 -0.61 -8.74 -25.66
C ALA A 64 0.50 -9.52 -24.95
N ASP A 65 1.17 -8.89 -23.97
CA ASP A 65 2.28 -9.54 -23.27
C ASP A 65 1.79 -10.65 -22.33
N PRO A 66 2.38 -11.86 -22.39
CA PRO A 66 1.91 -13.02 -21.65
C PRO A 66 1.99 -12.85 -20.12
N GLU A 67 3.00 -12.14 -19.61
CA GLU A 67 3.15 -11.82 -18.19
C GLU A 67 1.95 -11.01 -17.68
N LEU A 68 1.49 -10.04 -18.48
CA LEU A 68 0.36 -9.18 -18.12
C LEU A 68 -0.96 -9.95 -18.20
N ILE A 69 -1.12 -10.82 -19.20
CA ILE A 69 -2.27 -11.72 -19.31
C ILE A 69 -2.37 -12.64 -18.09
N GLU A 70 -1.26 -13.25 -17.67
CA GLU A 70 -1.21 -14.10 -16.49
C GLU A 70 -1.46 -13.32 -15.20
N SER A 71 -0.94 -12.10 -15.09
CA SER A 71 -1.17 -11.22 -13.94
C SER A 71 -2.65 -10.80 -13.84
N LEU A 72 -3.32 -10.50 -14.96
CA LEU A 72 -4.76 -10.24 -14.99
C LEU A 72 -5.58 -11.48 -14.64
N TYR A 73 -5.11 -12.67 -15.03
CA TYR A 73 -5.74 -13.92 -14.61
C TYR A 73 -5.64 -14.10 -13.10
N ILE A 74 -4.47 -13.89 -12.50
CA ILE A 74 -4.28 -13.90 -11.03
C ILE A 74 -5.24 -12.90 -10.39
N LEU A 75 -5.27 -11.65 -10.86
CA LEU A 75 -6.17 -10.63 -10.35
C LEU A 75 -7.63 -11.09 -10.37
N SER A 76 -8.08 -11.74 -11.45
CA SER A 76 -9.46 -12.24 -11.56
C SER A 76 -9.84 -13.30 -10.52
N LYS A 77 -8.86 -13.91 -9.85
CA LYS A 77 -9.03 -14.90 -8.78
C LYS A 77 -8.82 -14.29 -7.39
N THR A 78 -8.44 -13.02 -7.29
CA THR A 78 -8.20 -12.32 -6.03
C THR A 78 -9.53 -11.95 -5.37
N GLU A 79 -9.74 -12.48 -4.16
CA GLU A 79 -10.86 -12.14 -3.28
C GLU A 79 -10.32 -11.34 -2.09
N ASN A 80 -10.89 -10.16 -1.83
CA ASN A 80 -10.49 -9.39 -0.65
C ASN A 80 -10.88 -10.13 0.63
N LEU A 81 -10.05 -10.01 1.66
CA LEU A 81 -10.37 -10.56 2.97
C LEU A 81 -11.39 -9.63 3.66
N PRO A 82 -12.56 -10.11 4.11
CA PRO A 82 -13.59 -9.24 4.69
C PRO A 82 -13.13 -8.43 5.91
N ARG A 83 -12.19 -8.99 6.70
CA ARG A 83 -11.60 -8.29 7.85
C ARG A 83 -10.70 -7.14 7.42
N ASP A 84 -9.97 -7.31 6.31
CA ASP A 84 -9.06 -6.30 5.78
C ASP A 84 -9.88 -5.12 5.19
N GLU A 85 -11.00 -5.40 4.50
CA GLU A 85 -11.92 -4.35 4.06
C GLU A 85 -12.53 -3.56 5.22
N ALA A 86 -13.01 -4.26 6.26
CA ALA A 86 -13.58 -3.61 7.43
C ALA A 86 -12.55 -2.73 8.15
N TYR A 87 -11.31 -3.21 8.27
CA TYR A 87 -10.21 -2.45 8.82
C TYR A 87 -9.89 -1.20 7.99
N LEU A 88 -9.74 -1.32 6.67
CA LEU A 88 -9.44 -0.18 5.80
C LEU A 88 -10.56 0.88 5.82
N ARG A 89 -11.83 0.46 5.85
CA ARG A 89 -12.95 1.41 6.05
C ARG A 89 -12.84 2.16 7.37
N SER A 90 -12.38 1.50 8.44
CA SER A 90 -12.16 2.17 9.73
C SER A 90 -11.03 3.22 9.69
N LEU A 91 -10.18 3.19 8.67
CA LEU A 91 -9.16 4.21 8.40
C LEU A 91 -9.65 5.33 7.47
N GLY A 92 -10.89 5.27 6.97
CA GLY A 92 -11.42 6.22 6.00
C GLY A 92 -11.00 5.94 4.56
N VAL A 93 -10.74 4.68 4.21
CA VAL A 93 -10.53 4.24 2.83
C VAL A 93 -11.88 3.94 2.17
N ASN A 94 -12.11 4.46 0.96
CA ASN A 94 -13.21 4.04 0.10
C ASN A 94 -12.84 2.75 -0.62
N ILE A 95 -13.58 1.68 -0.36
CA ILE A 95 -13.36 0.39 -1.03
C ILE A 95 -13.96 0.46 -2.44
N MET A 96 -13.11 0.69 -3.44
CA MET A 96 -13.53 0.77 -4.85
C MET A 96 -13.95 -0.57 -5.44
N PHE A 97 -13.25 -1.64 -5.08
CA PHE A 97 -13.52 -3.00 -5.55
C PHE A 97 -13.48 -3.98 -4.38
N HIS A 98 -14.43 -4.91 -4.37
CA HIS A 98 -14.51 -5.99 -3.39
C HIS A 98 -13.74 -7.25 -3.80
N ASN A 99 -13.34 -7.34 -5.06
CA ASN A 99 -12.52 -8.42 -5.60
C ASN A 99 -11.91 -7.98 -6.93
N GLY A 100 -10.94 -8.75 -7.43
CA GLY A 100 -10.29 -8.41 -8.69
C GLY A 100 -11.19 -8.60 -9.92
N ARG A 101 -12.28 -9.39 -9.86
CA ARG A 101 -13.25 -9.47 -10.97
C ARG A 101 -13.93 -8.13 -11.24
N GLN A 102 -14.29 -7.39 -10.19
CA GLN A 102 -14.86 -6.05 -10.34
C GLN A 102 -13.88 -5.08 -11.03
N ALA A 103 -12.58 -5.16 -10.72
CA ALA A 103 -11.56 -4.39 -11.42
C ALA A 103 -11.44 -4.81 -12.90
N ILE A 104 -11.39 -6.12 -13.20
CA ILE A 104 -11.35 -6.62 -14.57
C ILE A 104 -12.57 -6.13 -15.37
N ASP A 105 -13.76 -6.13 -14.78
CA ASP A 105 -14.97 -5.65 -15.44
C ASP A 105 -14.91 -4.15 -15.76
N VAL A 106 -14.31 -3.34 -14.87
CA VAL A 106 -14.07 -1.91 -15.10
C VAL A 106 -13.07 -1.69 -16.24
N LEU A 107 -11.93 -2.38 -16.21
CA LEU A 107 -10.91 -2.32 -17.26
C LEU A 107 -11.51 -2.71 -18.61
N ARG A 108 -12.32 -3.78 -18.65
CA ARG A 108 -13.05 -4.23 -19.83
C ARG A 108 -14.04 -3.17 -20.33
N LYS A 109 -14.90 -2.66 -19.45
CA LYS A 109 -15.94 -1.69 -19.81
C LYS A 109 -15.35 -0.40 -20.38
N ARG A 110 -14.15 -0.03 -19.93
CA ARG A 110 -13.45 1.17 -20.38
C ARG A 110 -12.54 0.97 -21.59
N GLY A 111 -12.37 -0.26 -22.08
CA GLY A 111 -11.50 -0.51 -23.22
C GLY A 111 -10.03 -0.27 -22.90
N VAL A 112 -9.62 -0.51 -21.64
CA VAL A 112 -8.28 -0.17 -21.16
C VAL A 112 -7.22 -0.98 -21.89
N SER A 113 -6.16 -0.31 -22.31
CA SER A 113 -4.93 -0.94 -22.78
C SER A 113 -3.98 -1.14 -21.61
N ILE A 114 -3.24 -2.25 -21.59
CA ILE A 114 -2.18 -2.49 -20.62
C ILE A 114 -0.93 -2.92 -21.38
N ILE A 115 0.15 -2.16 -21.22
CA ILE A 115 1.42 -2.41 -21.94
C ILE A 115 2.61 -2.27 -21.01
N PHE A 116 3.71 -2.94 -21.35
CA PHE A 116 5.01 -2.53 -20.87
C PHE A 116 5.49 -1.28 -21.62
N SER A 117 6.03 -0.30 -20.88
CA SER A 117 6.53 0.95 -21.47
C SER A 117 7.72 1.50 -20.69
N ASP A 118 8.53 2.31 -21.36
CA ASP A 118 9.53 3.13 -20.70
C ASP A 118 8.83 4.24 -19.90
N MET A 119 9.25 4.41 -18.66
CA MET A 119 8.72 5.42 -17.74
C MET A 119 9.56 6.71 -17.76
N GLY A 120 10.60 6.77 -18.60
CA GLY A 120 11.54 7.88 -18.64
C GLY A 120 12.26 8.03 -17.31
N ASP A 121 12.31 9.25 -16.78
CA ASP A 121 12.94 9.55 -15.49
C ASP A 121 12.07 9.18 -14.28
N SER A 122 10.81 8.75 -14.51
CA SER A 122 9.92 8.35 -13.44
C SER A 122 10.39 7.04 -12.79
N THR A 123 10.41 7.04 -11.46
CA THR A 123 10.67 5.83 -10.67
C THR A 123 9.42 4.97 -10.49
N ALA A 124 8.31 5.33 -11.13
CA ALA A 124 7.05 4.62 -11.05
C ALA A 124 7.14 3.17 -11.57
N HIS A 125 6.39 2.31 -10.90
CA HIS A 125 6.26 0.90 -11.24
C HIS A 125 5.15 0.64 -12.26
N ALA A 126 4.06 1.40 -12.12
CA ALA A 126 2.92 1.44 -12.99
C ALA A 126 2.38 2.89 -13.01
N GLU A 127 1.61 3.21 -14.06
CA GLU A 127 0.99 4.53 -14.23
C GLU A 127 -0.29 4.40 -15.06
N TRP A 128 -1.39 4.97 -14.54
CA TRP A 128 -2.61 5.23 -15.29
C TRP A 128 -2.50 6.52 -16.13
N VAL A 129 -2.77 6.40 -17.43
CA VAL A 129 -2.74 7.49 -18.42
C VAL A 129 -4.17 7.67 -18.95
N SER A 130 -4.89 8.61 -18.33
CA SER A 130 -6.34 8.78 -18.46
C SER A 130 -6.83 9.12 -19.87
N ASP A 131 -6.12 9.99 -20.58
CA ASP A 131 -6.43 10.44 -21.95
C ASP A 131 -6.30 9.31 -22.98
N MET A 132 -5.46 8.31 -22.70
CA MET A 132 -5.24 7.17 -23.58
C MET A 132 -6.00 5.91 -23.16
N ASN A 133 -6.70 5.93 -22.02
CA ASN A 133 -7.23 4.74 -21.35
C ASN A 133 -6.17 3.63 -21.27
N LEU A 134 -5.00 3.97 -20.70
CA LEU A 134 -3.81 3.14 -20.76
C LEU A 134 -3.22 2.95 -19.37
N ILE A 135 -2.94 1.70 -19.00
CA ILE A 135 -2.06 1.38 -17.88
C ILE A 135 -0.69 1.06 -18.47
N LYS A 136 0.33 1.84 -18.10
CA LYS A 136 1.73 1.53 -18.37
C LYS A 136 2.28 0.74 -17.19
N ILE A 137 3.01 -0.33 -17.49
CA ILE A 137 3.83 -1.07 -16.54
C ILE A 137 5.29 -0.88 -16.92
N ASN A 138 6.17 -0.66 -15.94
CA ASN A 138 7.57 -0.37 -16.23
C ASN A 138 8.24 -1.51 -17.01
N GLN A 139 8.82 -1.20 -18.17
CA GLN A 139 9.45 -2.16 -19.10
C GLN A 139 10.47 -3.09 -18.41
N ARG A 140 11.11 -2.64 -17.32
CA ARG A 140 12.09 -3.45 -16.58
C ARG A 140 11.52 -4.78 -16.05
N TYR A 141 10.20 -4.92 -15.94
CA TYR A 141 9.54 -6.14 -15.48
C TYR A 141 9.15 -7.10 -16.61
N LYS A 142 9.34 -6.69 -17.87
CA LYS A 142 9.03 -7.50 -19.04
C LYS A 142 9.89 -8.78 -19.06
N ASP A 143 9.34 -9.84 -19.65
CA ASP A 143 9.98 -11.15 -19.82
C ASP A 143 10.30 -11.85 -18.48
N ASP A 144 9.62 -11.47 -17.39
CA ASP A 144 9.74 -12.12 -16.08
C ASP A 144 8.42 -12.80 -15.69
N ARG A 145 8.35 -14.11 -15.90
CA ARG A 145 7.17 -14.94 -15.57
C ARG A 145 7.32 -15.68 -14.26
N SER A 146 8.22 -15.24 -13.39
CA SER A 146 8.30 -15.84 -12.05
C SER A 146 7.01 -15.50 -11.29
N LEU A 147 6.50 -16.46 -10.50
CA LEU A 147 5.28 -16.25 -9.69
C LEU A 147 5.31 -14.94 -8.89
N PRO A 148 6.43 -14.55 -8.25
CA PRO A 148 6.50 -13.28 -7.52
C PRO A 148 6.20 -12.10 -8.43
N THR A 149 6.77 -12.05 -9.63
CA THR A 149 6.50 -10.98 -10.59
C THR A 149 5.02 -10.94 -10.94
N LEU A 150 4.42 -12.08 -11.27
CA LEU A 150 3.02 -12.12 -11.72
C LEU A 150 2.06 -11.62 -10.64
N TYR A 151 2.29 -11.97 -9.37
CA TYR A 151 1.51 -11.44 -8.26
C TYR A 151 1.74 -9.94 -8.04
N ALA A 152 2.99 -9.47 -8.10
CA ALA A 152 3.30 -8.06 -7.92
C ALA A 152 2.76 -7.19 -9.08
N LEU A 153 2.79 -7.70 -10.31
CA LEU A 153 2.14 -7.06 -11.45
C LEU A 153 0.62 -7.05 -11.29
N SER A 154 0.02 -8.14 -10.80
CA SER A 154 -1.41 -8.18 -10.47
C SER A 154 -1.80 -7.12 -9.44
N GLU A 155 -0.99 -6.93 -8.40
CA GLU A 155 -1.19 -5.91 -7.35
C GLU A 155 -1.06 -4.48 -7.90
N ALA A 156 -0.06 -4.25 -8.75
CA ALA A 156 0.12 -2.97 -9.43
C ALA A 156 -1.05 -2.66 -10.39
N ILE A 157 -1.48 -3.64 -11.18
CA ILE A 157 -2.65 -3.47 -12.07
C ILE A 157 -3.92 -3.20 -11.27
N PHE A 158 -4.10 -3.81 -10.10
CA PHE A 158 -5.28 -3.56 -9.26
C PHE A 158 -5.32 -2.12 -8.74
N HIS A 159 -4.18 -1.57 -8.37
CA HIS A 159 -4.02 -0.16 -8.01
C HIS A 159 -4.42 0.76 -9.17
N GLU A 160 -3.82 0.57 -10.34
CA GLU A 160 -4.11 1.42 -11.52
C GLU A 160 -5.54 1.25 -12.04
N ALA A 161 -6.16 0.08 -11.84
CA ALA A 161 -7.58 -0.13 -12.12
C ALA A 161 -8.48 0.77 -11.25
N GLY A 162 -8.01 1.12 -10.03
CA GLY A 162 -8.66 2.08 -9.15
C GLY A 162 -8.74 3.46 -9.79
N HIS A 163 -7.59 4.01 -10.20
CA HIS A 163 -7.54 5.26 -10.98
C HIS A 163 -8.39 5.19 -12.26
N ALA A 164 -8.38 4.03 -12.93
CA ALA A 164 -9.18 3.82 -14.12
C ALA A 164 -10.70 3.76 -13.85
N ALA A 165 -11.19 3.62 -12.61
CA ALA A 165 -12.63 3.53 -12.35
C ALA A 165 -13.38 4.87 -12.56
N HIS A 166 -12.70 6.00 -12.40
CA HIS A 166 -13.30 7.33 -12.23
C HIS A 166 -13.20 8.23 -13.48
N ARG A 167 -14.10 9.20 -13.63
CA ARG A 167 -14.36 9.86 -14.92
C ARG A 167 -13.45 11.09 -15.15
N GLY A 168 -12.30 10.85 -15.79
CA GLY A 168 -11.78 11.70 -16.87
C GLY A 168 -11.36 13.16 -16.58
N ASP A 169 -11.54 13.68 -15.38
CA ASP A 169 -10.79 14.86 -14.94
C ASP A 169 -9.55 14.37 -14.19
N ALA A 170 -8.37 14.68 -14.73
CA ALA A 170 -7.07 14.25 -14.20
C ALA A 170 -6.70 14.90 -12.85
N ARG A 171 -7.69 15.17 -11.98
CA ARG A 171 -7.52 15.82 -10.69
C ARG A 171 -7.35 14.78 -9.61
N SER A 172 -6.15 14.19 -9.56
CA SER A 172 -5.73 13.32 -8.46
C SER A 172 -5.89 14.03 -7.11
N SER A 173 -6.17 13.25 -6.08
CA SER A 173 -6.25 13.73 -4.70
C SER A 173 -5.57 12.77 -3.73
N ILE A 174 -5.21 13.25 -2.55
CA ILE A 174 -4.63 12.42 -1.48
C ILE A 174 -5.57 11.25 -1.15
N GLN A 175 -6.88 11.49 -1.06
CA GLN A 175 -7.86 10.44 -0.79
C GLN A 175 -7.93 9.38 -1.91
N GLU A 176 -7.86 9.79 -3.18
CA GLU A 176 -7.79 8.86 -4.31
C GLU A 176 -6.58 7.94 -4.22
N ASP A 177 -5.41 8.49 -3.93
CA ASP A 177 -4.19 7.69 -3.76
C ASP A 177 -4.30 6.76 -2.54
N VAL A 178 -4.88 7.22 -1.43
CA VAL A 178 -5.17 6.35 -0.28
C VAL A 178 -6.06 5.17 -0.68
N ASP A 179 -7.12 5.42 -1.42
CA ASP A 179 -8.07 4.40 -1.89
C ASP A 179 -7.38 3.39 -2.84
N CYS A 180 -6.59 3.88 -3.80
CA CYS A 180 -5.88 3.05 -4.76
C CYS A 180 -4.76 2.25 -4.11
N LEU A 181 -3.99 2.85 -3.19
CA LEU A 181 -2.92 2.16 -2.46
C LEU A 181 -3.48 1.06 -1.55
N ALA A 182 -4.70 1.23 -1.03
CA ALA A 182 -5.37 0.20 -0.26
C ALA A 182 -5.74 -1.03 -1.12
N LEU A 183 -6.11 -0.86 -2.39
CA LEU A 183 -6.33 -2.00 -3.32
C LEU A 183 -5.07 -2.85 -3.46
N ASN A 184 -3.91 -2.19 -3.60
CA ASN A 184 -2.62 -2.86 -3.66
C ASN A 184 -2.36 -3.70 -2.40
N ALA A 185 -2.52 -3.07 -1.23
CA ALA A 185 -2.34 -3.72 0.06
C ALA A 185 -3.30 -4.92 0.27
N MET A 186 -4.56 -4.80 -0.16
CA MET A 186 -5.54 -5.89 -0.10
C MET A 186 -5.20 -7.05 -1.03
N ALA A 187 -4.81 -6.76 -2.29
CA ALA A 187 -4.41 -7.82 -3.22
C ALA A 187 -3.21 -8.60 -2.67
N TYR A 188 -2.19 -7.89 -2.16
CA TYR A 188 -1.03 -8.53 -1.56
C TYR A 188 -1.45 -9.47 -0.41
N ARG A 189 -2.29 -8.98 0.52
CA ARG A 189 -2.81 -9.79 1.64
C ARG A 189 -3.60 -11.01 1.18
N ALA A 190 -4.43 -10.86 0.15
CA ALA A 190 -5.17 -11.96 -0.47
C ALA A 190 -4.23 -12.99 -1.12
N HIS A 191 -3.21 -12.54 -1.86
CA HIS A 191 -2.24 -13.42 -2.48
C HIS A 191 -1.44 -14.22 -1.45
N VAL A 192 -1.08 -13.62 -0.31
CA VAL A 192 -0.45 -14.34 0.81
C VAL A 192 -1.38 -15.37 1.42
N ALA A 193 -2.67 -15.06 1.57
CA ALA A 193 -3.64 -16.01 2.10
C ALA A 193 -3.85 -17.20 1.14
N GLN A 194 -3.86 -16.95 -0.17
CA GLN A 194 -4.00 -17.99 -1.20
C GLN A 194 -2.71 -18.80 -1.39
N THR A 195 -1.55 -18.13 -1.33
CA THR A 195 -0.23 -18.71 -1.51
C THR A 195 0.67 -18.31 -0.32
N PRO A 196 0.66 -19.07 0.79
CA PRO A 196 1.45 -18.73 1.98
C PRO A 196 2.96 -18.65 1.77
N ALA A 197 3.47 -19.23 0.67
CA ALA A 197 4.87 -19.10 0.26
C ALA A 197 5.20 -17.73 -0.37
N TYR A 198 4.19 -16.97 -0.81
CA TYR A 198 4.34 -15.71 -1.54
C TYR A 198 5.25 -14.70 -0.84
N PRO A 199 5.11 -14.45 0.47
CA PRO A 199 5.96 -13.50 1.16
C PRO A 199 7.43 -13.89 1.18
N TYR A 200 7.75 -15.18 1.11
CA TYR A 200 9.11 -15.71 1.23
C TYR A 200 9.87 -15.75 -0.09
N PHE A 201 9.20 -15.46 -1.21
CA PHE A 201 9.89 -15.27 -2.46
C PHE A 201 10.68 -13.96 -2.40
N ARG A 202 11.96 -14.04 -2.06
CA ARG A 202 12.86 -12.88 -2.09
C ARG A 202 13.16 -12.52 -3.54
N PRO A 203 12.57 -11.47 -4.11
CA PRO A 203 12.86 -11.09 -5.48
C PRO A 203 14.30 -10.57 -5.51
N LYS A 204 15.11 -11.11 -6.42
CA LYS A 204 16.48 -10.62 -6.66
C LYS A 204 16.49 -9.73 -7.91
N GLY A 205 17.51 -8.87 -8.00
CA GLY A 205 17.73 -8.05 -9.19
C GLY A 205 16.59 -7.06 -9.46
N ARG A 206 16.13 -7.02 -10.72
CA ARG A 206 15.21 -6.01 -11.26
C ARG A 206 13.84 -5.89 -10.58
N LEU A 207 13.39 -6.96 -9.90
CA LEU A 207 12.09 -7.02 -9.23
C LEU A 207 12.10 -6.45 -7.81
N LYS A 208 13.28 -6.34 -7.20
CA LYS A 208 13.43 -5.87 -5.81
C LYS A 208 12.73 -4.52 -5.57
N PRO A 209 12.84 -3.51 -6.45
CA PRO A 209 12.14 -2.24 -6.24
C PRO A 209 10.61 -2.37 -6.25
N LEU A 210 10.03 -3.21 -7.11
CA LEU A 210 8.57 -3.38 -7.20
C LEU A 210 8.00 -3.92 -5.88
N PHE A 211 8.70 -4.84 -5.25
CA PHE A 211 8.32 -5.42 -3.97
C PHE A 211 8.62 -4.48 -2.80
N ASP A 212 9.85 -3.98 -2.71
CA ASP A 212 10.32 -3.24 -1.52
C ASP A 212 9.75 -1.82 -1.44
N ASN A 213 9.47 -1.20 -2.59
CA ASN A 213 8.99 0.18 -2.66
C ASN A 213 7.56 0.30 -3.19
N GLY A 214 7.08 -0.73 -3.89
CA GLY A 214 5.71 -0.81 -4.38
C GLY A 214 4.84 -1.64 -3.46
N VAL A 215 4.55 -2.87 -3.90
CA VAL A 215 3.33 -3.58 -3.54
C VAL A 215 3.32 -4.13 -2.10
N ALA A 216 4.38 -4.83 -1.70
CA ALA A 216 4.48 -5.40 -0.36
C ALA A 216 4.63 -4.31 0.72
N ARG A 217 5.23 -3.17 0.35
CA ARG A 217 5.45 -2.05 1.26
C ARG A 217 4.15 -1.44 1.76
N TYR A 218 3.14 -1.28 0.90
CA TYR A 218 1.86 -0.73 1.35
C TYR A 218 1.09 -1.72 2.22
N ALA A 219 1.17 -3.03 1.96
CA ALA A 219 0.62 -4.02 2.88
C ALA A 219 1.27 -3.95 4.28
N GLN A 220 2.59 -3.77 4.34
CA GLN A 220 3.31 -3.55 5.61
C GLN A 220 2.83 -2.28 6.31
N LEU A 221 2.69 -1.17 5.58
CA LEU A 221 2.34 0.12 6.16
C LEU A 221 0.88 0.20 6.60
N PHE A 222 -0.07 -0.31 5.82
CA PHE A 222 -1.49 -0.31 6.19
C PHE A 222 -1.77 -1.28 7.33
N PHE A 223 -1.25 -2.51 7.27
CA PHE A 223 -1.63 -3.56 8.22
C PHE A 223 -0.61 -3.80 9.34
N ASN A 224 0.47 -2.99 9.39
CA ASN A 224 1.61 -3.22 10.26
C ASN A 224 2.08 -4.70 10.19
N TRP A 225 2.10 -5.23 8.98
CA TRP A 225 2.26 -6.66 8.72
C TRP A 225 3.63 -6.91 8.11
N ASP A 226 4.55 -7.50 8.88
CA ASP A 226 5.82 -8.01 8.36
C ASP A 226 5.73 -9.55 8.25
N PRO A 227 5.83 -10.13 7.04
CA PRO A 227 5.81 -11.58 6.86
C PRO A 227 7.03 -12.30 7.45
N TYR A 228 8.14 -11.59 7.62
CA TYR A 228 9.39 -12.12 8.12
C TYR A 228 9.54 -11.94 9.63
N ASN A 229 8.91 -10.90 10.19
CA ASN A 229 8.78 -10.67 11.62
C ASN A 229 7.30 -10.42 11.96
N PRO A 230 6.45 -11.46 12.00
CA PRO A 230 5.07 -11.29 12.45
C PRO A 230 5.10 -10.60 13.82
N PRO A 231 4.27 -9.57 14.04
CA PRO A 231 4.49 -8.62 15.13
C PRO A 231 4.67 -9.34 16.45
N THR A 232 5.89 -9.31 16.99
CA THR A 232 6.05 -9.25 18.43
C THR A 232 5.49 -7.88 18.81
N TYR A 233 4.53 -7.87 19.73
CA TYR A 233 3.59 -6.78 20.04
C TYR A 233 4.25 -5.45 20.53
N GLN A 234 5.54 -5.24 20.31
CA GLN A 234 6.36 -4.13 20.84
C GLN A 234 6.93 -3.18 19.78
N GLY A 235 6.68 -3.40 18.49
CA GLY A 235 7.15 -2.52 17.41
C GLY A 235 6.08 -2.05 16.43
N SER A 236 4.80 -2.26 16.72
CA SER A 236 3.72 -1.82 15.83
C SER A 236 3.63 -0.30 15.82
N ASP A 237 3.39 0.28 14.64
CA ASP A 237 2.99 1.68 14.45
C ASP A 237 1.44 1.73 14.43
N PRO A 238 0.74 1.65 15.59
CA PRO A 238 -0.72 1.66 15.63
C PRO A 238 -1.28 2.99 15.09
N THR A 239 -0.43 4.01 15.12
CA THR A 239 -0.68 5.34 14.60
C THR A 239 -0.50 5.42 13.10
N LEU A 240 0.03 4.44 12.38
CA LEU A 240 0.29 4.53 10.93
C LEU A 240 1.13 5.77 10.51
N GLU A 241 1.99 6.29 11.39
CA GLU A 241 2.81 7.49 11.12
C GLU A 241 3.71 7.28 9.90
N ASN A 242 4.27 6.08 9.73
CA ASN A 242 5.10 5.77 8.57
C ASN A 242 4.31 5.78 7.26
N LEU A 243 3.04 5.39 7.29
CA LEU A 243 2.15 5.48 6.14
C LEU A 243 1.82 6.94 5.83
N VAL A 244 1.47 7.71 6.86
CA VAL A 244 1.18 9.14 6.76
C VAL A 244 2.35 9.91 6.17
N HIS A 245 3.56 9.74 6.71
CA HIS A 245 4.76 10.39 6.19
C HIS A 245 5.03 10.01 4.73
N ARG A 246 4.94 8.72 4.40
CA ARG A 246 5.19 8.27 3.03
C ARG A 246 4.21 8.86 2.02
N ILE A 247 2.93 8.91 2.37
CA ILE A 247 1.91 9.50 1.48
C ILE A 247 2.11 11.01 1.40
N ALA A 248 2.38 11.69 2.52
CA ALA A 248 2.71 13.12 2.53
C ALA A 248 3.93 13.45 1.65
N ASP A 249 5.00 12.64 1.71
CA ASP A 249 6.21 12.84 0.90
C ASP A 249 5.95 12.67 -0.60
N LYS A 250 5.08 11.74 -0.98
CA LYS A 250 4.84 11.39 -2.38
C LYS A 250 3.71 12.17 -3.03
N TYR A 251 2.70 12.56 -2.27
CA TYR A 251 1.43 13.10 -2.75
C TYR A 251 1.02 14.39 -2.04
N GLY A 252 1.89 14.98 -1.22
CA GLY A 252 1.57 16.15 -0.41
C GLY A 252 1.20 17.41 -1.17
N ASP A 253 1.52 17.47 -2.46
CA ASP A 253 1.16 18.57 -3.35
C ASP A 253 -0.26 18.44 -3.95
N LEU A 254 -0.92 17.31 -3.74
CA LEU A 254 -2.28 17.06 -4.22
C LEU A 254 -3.33 17.68 -3.30
N PRO A 255 -4.52 18.06 -3.84
CA PRO A 255 -5.65 18.42 -3.00
C PRO A 255 -6.05 17.25 -2.08
N PRO A 256 -6.66 17.52 -0.91
CA PRO A 256 -7.08 16.46 0.02
C PRO A 256 -8.04 15.43 -0.59
N GLU A 257 -9.01 15.89 -1.38
CA GLU A 257 -10.09 15.08 -1.93
C GLU A 257 -10.54 15.59 -3.30
N ASN A 258 -11.28 14.77 -4.04
CA ASN A 258 -12.00 15.14 -5.25
C ASN A 258 -13.43 14.55 -5.22
N PRO A 259 -14.35 14.98 -6.11
CA PRO A 259 -15.75 14.52 -6.06
C PRO A 259 -15.93 13.00 -6.20
N ASP A 260 -15.00 12.34 -6.88
CA ASP A 260 -15.03 10.88 -7.09
C ASP A 260 -14.41 10.12 -5.90
N HIS A 261 -13.56 10.78 -5.11
CA HIS A 261 -12.89 10.28 -3.90
C HIS A 261 -13.06 11.26 -2.73
N PRO A 262 -14.29 11.40 -2.19
CA PRO A 262 -14.51 12.22 -1.01
C PRO A 262 -13.87 11.56 0.22
N ILE A 263 -13.40 12.39 1.15
CA ILE A 263 -12.93 11.95 2.45
C ILE A 263 -14.13 11.46 3.27
N PRO A 264 -14.15 10.18 3.70
CA PRO A 264 -15.27 9.66 4.48
C PRO A 264 -15.39 10.33 5.84
N ILE A 265 -16.62 10.50 6.33
CA ILE A 265 -16.85 10.87 7.74
C ILE A 265 -16.81 9.60 8.58
N LEU A 266 -15.84 9.52 9.49
CA LEU A 266 -15.72 8.39 10.42
C LEU A 266 -16.49 8.66 11.71
N PRO A 267 -17.10 7.63 12.32
CA PRO A 267 -17.76 7.78 13.62
C PRO A 267 -16.76 8.04 14.76
N TYR A 268 -15.51 7.60 14.59
CA TYR A 268 -14.43 7.77 15.56
C TYR A 268 -13.10 8.00 14.82
N GLY A 269 -12.31 8.94 15.31
CA GLY A 269 -10.98 9.26 14.76
C GLY A 269 -11.01 10.10 13.48
N HIS A 270 -9.82 10.38 12.96
CA HIS A 270 -9.64 11.11 11.71
C HIS A 270 -9.34 10.15 10.55
N PRO A 271 -10.03 10.28 9.40
CA PRO A 271 -9.66 9.62 8.15
C PRO A 271 -8.18 9.80 7.82
N LEU A 272 -7.59 8.79 7.20
CA LEU A 272 -6.16 8.78 6.88
C LEU A 272 -5.74 10.00 6.04
N ALA A 273 -6.55 10.39 5.03
CA ALA A 273 -6.29 11.57 4.22
C ALA A 273 -6.22 12.87 5.05
N LEU A 274 -7.12 13.06 6.04
CA LEU A 274 -7.05 14.22 6.93
C LEU A 274 -5.80 14.20 7.82
N ARG A 275 -5.38 13.02 8.27
CA ARG A 275 -4.17 12.85 9.07
C ARG A 275 -2.92 13.21 8.25
N ILE A 276 -2.92 12.91 6.95
CA ILE A 276 -1.89 13.36 6.00
C ILE A 276 -1.91 14.88 5.84
N CYS A 277 -3.08 15.50 5.68
CA CYS A 277 -3.19 16.96 5.59
C CYS A 277 -2.69 17.66 6.87
N GLN A 278 -3.01 17.12 8.04
CA GLN A 278 -2.51 17.63 9.33
C GLN A 278 -0.99 17.57 9.42
N GLU A 279 -0.39 16.47 8.96
CA GLU A 279 1.07 16.33 8.91
C GLU A 279 1.72 17.35 7.97
N LEU A 280 1.14 17.58 6.79
CA LEU A 280 1.63 18.61 5.87
C LEU A 280 1.58 20.00 6.50
N GLN A 281 0.45 20.34 7.15
CA GLN A 281 0.31 21.61 7.87
C GLN A 281 1.37 21.77 8.97
N ARG A 282 1.66 20.72 9.73
CA ARG A 282 2.73 20.71 10.75
C ARG A 282 4.08 21.03 10.12
N ARG A 283 4.44 20.38 9.02
CA ARG A 283 5.71 20.62 8.31
C ARG A 283 5.83 22.04 7.78
N PHE A 284 4.75 22.60 7.23
CA PHE A 284 4.73 24.00 6.77
C PHE A 284 4.92 25.00 7.91
N ALA A 285 4.31 24.74 9.07
CA ALA A 285 4.50 25.58 10.26
C ALA A 285 5.96 25.56 10.74
N GLU A 286 6.57 24.37 10.83
CA GLU A 286 7.98 24.21 11.24
C GLU A 286 8.97 24.87 10.27
N GLN A 287 8.72 24.79 8.97
CA GLN A 287 9.51 25.52 7.96
C GLN A 287 9.36 27.04 8.08
N SER A 288 8.15 27.51 8.40
CA SER A 288 7.88 28.95 8.57
C SER A 288 8.54 29.52 9.83
N GLU A 289 8.58 28.74 10.92
CA GLU A 289 9.28 29.12 12.16
C GLU A 289 10.80 29.12 12.00
N THR A 290 11.36 28.19 11.22
CA THR A 290 12.81 28.13 10.95
C THR A 290 13.30 29.18 9.95
N MET A 291 12.41 29.72 9.12
CA MET A 291 12.69 30.83 8.20
C MET A 291 12.35 32.22 8.78
N ALA A 292 11.86 32.30 10.01
CA ALA A 292 11.72 33.59 10.70
C ALA A 292 13.09 34.26 10.78
N PRO A 293 13.24 35.52 10.34
CA PRO A 293 14.54 36.14 10.21
C PRO A 293 15.24 36.19 11.57
N ILE A 294 16.53 35.83 11.57
CA ILE A 294 17.50 36.21 12.60
C ILE A 294 17.66 37.73 12.51
N ASN A 295 16.63 38.47 12.90
CA ASN A 295 16.66 39.91 13.07
C ASN A 295 16.27 40.16 14.52
N ASN A 296 17.28 40.04 15.39
CA ASN A 296 17.53 40.94 16.50
C ASN A 296 18.83 40.49 17.20
N ARG A 297 19.95 41.08 16.77
CA ARG A 297 21.01 41.61 17.63
C ARG A 297 21.98 42.45 16.83
#